data_AF-A0A1J5DFV3-F1
#
_entry.id   AF-A0A1J5DFV3-F1
#
_cell.length_a   1.000
_cell.length_b   1.000
_cell.length_c   1.000
_cell.angle_alpha   90.00
_cell.angle_beta   90.00
_cell.angle_gamma   90.00
#
_symmetry.space_group_name_H-M   'P 1'
#
loop_
_entity.id
_entity.type
_entity.pdbx_description
1 polymer ?
#
loop_
_entity_poly.entity_id
_entity_poly.type
_entity_poly.pdbx_seq_one_letter_code
_entity_poly.pdbx_strand_id
1 'polypeptide(L)'
;MKAFVLDYPNYLDKRRNKGGNGIWLHGTNKELIPTDTNGCIALENEDVLYLSRYIEPHSTPIIIKEKIDYLHKDSLLQENREIQDFISKWLSYWENKELDNYMASYSERFRSENMDWQSWRAKKRSLNRIYKTINITLENLRIFRQKDSVVALFLQSYHSGSFDSFGLKRLYLEKGKNGWEIIGETWSPLPPSLKKYRARLAKNILKPKEKPLIKPTLELEEQSIRSFISKWKGYWENKELGRYMSCYSKGFNAKGMGWQSWRDYKKALNKKVRTINIKIGDIKILKQENKVIAAFQQDYRSDSYDDSGIKRLYLEKKGDDWKIVGEDWKSDFDNDSTQK
;
A
#
# COMPACT_ATOMS: atom_id res chain seq x y z
N MET A 1 6.75 17.92 -20.15
CA MET A 1 6.74 17.82 -18.67
C MET A 1 5.29 17.72 -18.21
N LYS A 2 4.95 16.74 -17.38
CA LYS A 2 3.60 16.55 -16.83
C LYS A 2 3.65 16.74 -15.32
N ALA A 3 2.60 17.32 -14.74
CA ALA A 3 2.50 17.59 -13.32
C ALA A 3 1.08 17.32 -12.81
N PHE A 4 0.98 16.87 -11.56
CA PHE A 4 -0.26 16.63 -10.85
C PHE A 4 -0.21 17.35 -9.51
N VAL A 5 -1.19 18.23 -9.27
CA VAL A 5 -1.32 18.95 -8.01
C VAL A 5 -1.92 18.02 -6.97
N LEU A 6 -1.31 17.97 -5.78
CA LEU A 6 -1.80 17.20 -4.63
C LEU A 6 -2.68 18.05 -3.73
N ASP A 7 -3.45 17.41 -2.85
CA ASP A 7 -4.38 18.08 -1.94
C ASP A 7 -3.74 18.55 -0.62
N TYR A 8 -2.40 18.70 -0.60
CA TYR A 8 -1.66 19.20 0.56
C TYR A 8 -1.78 20.72 0.70
N PRO A 9 -1.94 21.25 1.92
CA PRO A 9 -2.23 20.51 3.15
C PRO A 9 -3.71 20.08 3.14
N ASN A 10 -3.96 18.78 3.33
CA ASN A 10 -5.32 18.27 3.46
C ASN A 10 -5.84 18.50 4.88
N TYR A 11 -7.04 18.01 5.19
CA TYR A 11 -7.66 18.19 6.51
C TYR A 11 -6.76 17.74 7.68
N LEU A 12 -6.14 16.56 7.57
CA LEU A 12 -5.31 16.00 8.63
C LEU A 12 -3.96 16.73 8.73
N ASP A 13 -3.44 17.27 7.63
CA ASP A 13 -2.25 18.12 7.65
C ASP A 13 -2.54 19.42 8.42
N LYS A 14 -3.65 20.10 8.09
CA LYS A 14 -4.06 21.34 8.77
C LYS A 14 -4.32 21.11 10.26
N ARG A 15 -4.97 20.01 10.64
CA ARG A 15 -5.22 19.64 12.04
C ARG A 15 -3.93 19.37 12.83
N ARG A 16 -2.85 19.00 12.13
CA ARG A 16 -1.51 18.79 12.71
C ARG A 16 -0.63 20.04 12.58
N ASN A 17 -1.23 21.21 12.34
CA ASN A 17 -0.54 22.50 12.17
C ASN A 17 0.51 22.49 11.06
N LYS A 18 0.32 21.64 10.03
CA LYS A 18 1.15 21.68 8.82
C LYS A 18 0.60 22.74 7.87
N GLY A 19 1.44 23.71 7.54
CA GLY A 19 1.18 24.76 6.56
C GLY A 19 1.81 24.48 5.20
N GLY A 20 1.94 25.52 4.36
CA GLY A 20 2.52 25.41 3.01
C GLY A 20 1.46 25.18 1.92
N ASN A 21 1.90 25.11 0.67
CA ASN A 21 1.09 24.88 -0.52
C ASN A 21 1.97 24.37 -1.68
N GLY A 22 1.38 24.08 -2.83
CA GLY A 22 2.15 23.85 -4.06
C GLY A 22 2.88 22.51 -4.16
N ILE A 23 2.45 21.50 -3.39
CA ILE A 23 3.07 20.16 -3.43
C ILE A 23 2.55 19.36 -4.63
N TRP A 24 3.42 19.08 -5.59
CA TRP A 24 3.07 18.43 -6.85
C TRP A 24 3.84 17.12 -7.06
N LEU A 25 3.25 16.20 -7.81
CA LEU A 25 3.96 15.10 -8.47
C LEU A 25 4.29 15.54 -9.90
N HIS A 26 5.57 15.69 -10.23
CA HIS A 26 5.97 16.22 -11.54
C HIS A 26 7.23 15.59 -12.11
N GLY A 27 7.36 15.68 -13.44
CA GLY A 27 8.58 15.29 -14.15
C GLY A 27 9.66 16.37 -14.03
N THR A 28 10.93 15.99 -14.11
CA THR A 28 12.08 16.90 -14.21
C THR A 28 13.06 16.46 -15.29
N ASN A 29 13.79 17.43 -15.86
CA ASN A 29 14.93 17.21 -16.75
C ASN A 29 16.28 17.30 -16.00
N LYS A 30 16.25 17.70 -14.72
CA LYS A 30 17.42 17.74 -13.86
C LYS A 30 17.69 16.34 -13.30
N GLU A 31 18.94 16.06 -12.98
CA GLU A 31 19.32 14.88 -12.21
C GLU A 31 18.52 14.83 -10.90
N LEU A 32 18.03 13.64 -10.55
CA LEU A 32 17.27 13.45 -9.32
C LEU A 32 18.23 13.36 -8.13
N ILE A 33 18.29 14.44 -7.36
CA ILE A 33 19.08 14.51 -6.14
C ILE A 33 18.14 14.23 -4.94
N PRO A 34 18.47 13.28 -4.04
CA PRO A 34 17.66 13.03 -2.85
C PRO A 34 17.44 14.31 -2.05
N THR A 35 16.18 14.55 -1.63
CA THR A 35 15.77 15.70 -0.81
C THR A 35 15.93 17.10 -1.44
N ASP A 36 16.20 17.19 -2.75
CA ASP A 36 16.42 18.47 -3.46
C ASP A 36 15.13 19.22 -3.88
N THR A 37 13.97 18.78 -3.39
CA THR A 37 12.71 19.49 -3.66
C THR A 37 12.25 20.25 -2.43
N ASN A 38 11.55 21.37 -2.64
CA ASN A 38 10.83 22.08 -1.58
C ASN A 38 9.53 21.35 -1.17
N GLY A 39 9.54 20.01 -1.17
CA GLY A 39 8.42 19.14 -0.82
C GLY A 39 7.69 18.49 -2.00
N CYS A 40 7.98 18.87 -3.25
CA CYS A 40 7.42 18.20 -4.43
C CYS A 40 7.95 16.77 -4.59
N ILE A 41 7.18 15.92 -5.25
CA ILE A 41 7.60 14.58 -5.67
C ILE A 41 8.10 14.71 -7.11
N ALA A 42 9.42 14.80 -7.25
CA ALA A 42 10.08 14.83 -8.55
C ALA A 42 10.39 13.41 -9.02
N LEU A 43 10.11 13.16 -10.30
CA LEU A 43 10.41 11.91 -10.99
C LEU A 43 11.03 12.23 -12.35
N GLU A 44 11.69 11.26 -12.97
CA GLU A 44 12.11 11.40 -14.37
C GLU A 44 10.89 11.63 -15.27
N ASN A 45 11.05 12.43 -16.32
CA ASN A 45 9.95 12.77 -17.23
C ASN A 45 9.28 11.53 -17.84
N GLU A 46 10.06 10.51 -18.21
CA GLU A 46 9.54 9.25 -18.76
C GLU A 46 8.65 8.51 -17.77
N ASP A 47 9.06 8.46 -16.49
CA ASP A 47 8.32 7.78 -15.43
C ASP A 47 7.00 8.49 -15.13
N VAL A 48 6.99 9.82 -15.07
CA VAL A 48 5.72 10.56 -14.88
C VAL A 48 4.79 10.38 -16.06
N LEU A 49 5.32 10.41 -17.29
CA LEU A 49 4.50 10.17 -18.48
C LEU A 49 3.91 8.76 -18.48
N TYR A 50 4.70 7.76 -18.08
CA TYR A 50 4.23 6.39 -17.91
C TYR A 50 3.14 6.28 -16.83
N LEU A 51 3.40 6.76 -15.60
CA LEU A 51 2.44 6.73 -14.49
C LEU A 51 1.15 7.48 -14.82
N SER A 52 1.26 8.55 -15.61
CA SER A 52 0.12 9.38 -15.96
C SER A 52 -0.98 8.66 -16.73
N ARG A 53 -0.70 7.48 -17.30
CA ARG A 53 -1.69 6.61 -17.96
C ARG A 53 -2.61 5.91 -16.95
N TYR A 54 -2.17 5.81 -15.69
CA TYR A 54 -2.87 5.16 -14.59
C TYR A 54 -3.47 6.18 -13.60
N ILE A 55 -3.07 7.46 -13.69
CA ILE A 55 -3.59 8.52 -12.84
C ILE A 55 -4.85 9.11 -13.48
N GLU A 56 -6.00 8.83 -12.86
CA GLU A 56 -7.26 9.48 -13.17
C GLU A 56 -7.50 10.58 -12.13
N PRO A 57 -7.50 11.88 -12.51
CA PRO A 57 -7.75 12.97 -11.57
C PRO A 57 -9.04 12.76 -10.78
N HIS A 58 -9.01 13.08 -9.49
CA HIS A 58 -10.11 12.88 -8.52
C HIS A 58 -10.49 11.41 -8.24
N SER A 59 -9.88 10.44 -8.95
CA SER A 59 -10.12 9.01 -8.77
C SER A 59 -8.90 8.31 -8.19
N THR A 60 -7.69 8.54 -8.69
CA THR A 60 -6.49 7.86 -8.19
C THR A 60 -5.96 8.55 -6.92
N PRO A 61 -5.91 7.87 -5.77
CA PRO A 61 -5.33 8.42 -4.55
C PRO A 61 -3.80 8.36 -4.63
N ILE A 62 -3.12 9.39 -4.15
CA ILE A 62 -1.65 9.38 -4.00
C ILE A 62 -1.35 9.30 -2.51
N ILE A 63 -0.66 8.23 -2.12
CA ILE A 63 -0.29 7.96 -0.72
C ILE A 63 1.22 8.15 -0.60
N ILE A 64 1.63 9.07 0.25
CA ILE A 64 3.05 9.34 0.50
C ILE A 64 3.36 8.86 1.92
N LYS A 65 4.27 7.89 2.02
CA LYS A 65 4.79 7.38 3.28
C LYS A 65 6.29 7.15 3.14
N GLU A 66 7.01 7.36 4.23
CA GLU A 66 8.43 7.01 4.31
C GLU A 66 8.61 5.48 4.27
N LYS A 67 7.72 4.74 4.95
CA LYS A 67 7.73 3.27 5.03
C LYS A 67 6.34 2.69 4.87
N ILE A 68 6.26 1.50 4.28
CA ILE A 68 5.02 0.72 4.18
C ILE A 68 5.00 -0.25 5.34
N ASP A 69 4.09 -0.03 6.28
CA ASP A 69 3.83 -0.96 7.38
C ASP A 69 2.82 -2.01 6.93
N TYR A 70 3.18 -3.29 7.05
CA TYR A 70 2.30 -4.40 6.74
C TYR A 70 1.55 -4.83 8.01
N LEU A 71 0.23 -4.84 7.94
CA LEU A 71 -0.64 -5.31 9.02
C LEU A 71 -1.09 -6.74 8.76
N HIS A 72 -1.44 -7.46 9.83
CA HIS A 72 -2.05 -8.76 9.71
C HIS A 72 -3.39 -8.65 8.97
N LYS A 73 -3.60 -9.55 7.99
CA LYS A 73 -4.75 -9.50 7.09
C LYS A 73 -6.08 -9.50 7.84
N ASP A 74 -6.21 -10.32 8.88
CA ASP A 74 -7.47 -10.46 9.61
C ASP A 74 -7.82 -9.21 10.41
N SER A 75 -6.82 -8.57 11.04
CA SER A 75 -7.01 -7.30 11.73
C SER A 75 -7.46 -6.21 10.77
N LEU A 76 -6.88 -6.18 9.56
CA LEU A 76 -7.27 -5.23 8.51
C LEU A 76 -8.69 -5.49 7.99
N LEU A 77 -9.07 -6.75 7.78
CA LEU A 77 -10.43 -7.11 7.35
C LEU A 77 -11.47 -6.79 8.42
N GLN A 78 -11.15 -7.00 9.70
CA GLN A 78 -12.02 -6.67 10.81
C GLN A 78 -12.24 -5.16 10.94
N GLU A 79 -11.17 -4.36 10.94
CA GLU A 79 -11.28 -2.90 11.00
C GLU A 79 -12.07 -2.35 9.79
N ASN A 80 -11.84 -2.92 8.60
CA ASN A 80 -12.57 -2.55 7.39
C ASN A 80 -14.08 -2.81 7.53
N ARG A 81 -14.50 -3.93 8.13
CA ARG A 81 -15.92 -4.21 8.42
C ARG A 81 -16.50 -3.19 9.41
N GLU A 82 -15.80 -2.93 10.51
CA GLU A 82 -16.25 -1.95 11.52
C GLU A 82 -16.49 -0.56 10.93
N ILE A 83 -15.59 -0.11 10.04
CA ILE A 83 -15.72 1.20 9.38
C ILE A 83 -16.88 1.19 8.37
N GLN A 84 -17.07 0.10 7.62
CA GLN A 84 -18.19 -0.03 6.69
C GLN A 84 -19.54 -0.01 7.41
N ASP A 85 -19.65 -0.73 8.54
CA ASP A 85 -20.84 -0.74 9.37
C ASP A 85 -21.12 0.64 9.97
N PHE A 86 -20.08 1.31 10.46
CA PHE A 86 -20.17 2.68 10.96
C PHE A 86 -20.70 3.66 9.90
N ILE A 87 -20.11 3.64 8.70
CA ILE A 87 -20.53 4.51 7.58
C ILE A 87 -21.96 4.19 7.15
N SER A 88 -22.35 2.92 7.13
CA SER A 88 -23.71 2.50 6.75
C SER A 88 -24.76 3.02 7.74
N LYS A 89 -24.46 2.95 9.05
CA LYS A 89 -25.33 3.53 10.10
C LYS A 89 -25.41 5.06 9.99
N TRP A 90 -24.26 5.72 9.87
CA TRP A 90 -24.19 7.17 9.67
C TRP A 90 -25.01 7.64 8.46
N LEU A 91 -24.92 6.90 7.35
CA LEU A 91 -25.67 7.18 6.13
C LEU A 91 -27.18 7.03 6.37
N SER A 92 -27.59 5.93 7.01
CA SER A 92 -29.00 5.67 7.35
C SER A 92 -29.58 6.78 8.23
N TYR A 93 -28.86 7.22 9.27
CA TYR A 93 -29.30 8.34 10.11
C TYR A 93 -29.46 9.64 9.30
N TRP A 94 -28.58 9.88 8.32
CA TRP A 94 -28.68 11.05 7.47
C TRP A 94 -29.89 10.98 6.53
N GLU A 95 -30.11 9.85 5.85
CA GLU A 95 -31.25 9.65 4.94
C GLU A 95 -32.59 9.73 5.67
N ASN A 96 -32.67 9.16 6.88
CA ASN A 96 -33.86 9.20 7.74
C ASN A 96 -34.02 10.50 8.53
N LYS A 97 -33.08 11.45 8.37
CA LYS A 97 -33.09 12.76 9.06
C LYS A 97 -33.09 12.66 10.59
N GLU A 98 -32.52 11.58 11.12
CA GLU A 98 -32.35 11.31 12.55
C GLU A 98 -31.18 12.15 13.10
N LEU A 99 -31.45 13.43 13.35
CA LEU A 99 -30.41 14.41 13.67
C LEU A 99 -29.55 14.01 14.88
N ASP A 100 -30.15 13.47 15.94
CA ASP A 100 -29.41 13.14 17.16
C ASP A 100 -28.47 11.95 16.96
N ASN A 101 -28.93 10.87 16.32
CA ASN A 101 -28.08 9.72 15.96
C ASN A 101 -27.00 10.09 14.93
N TYR A 102 -27.37 10.92 13.94
CA TYR A 102 -26.40 11.47 12.98
C TYR A 102 -25.30 12.24 13.71
N MET A 103 -25.66 13.15 14.62
CA MET A 103 -24.69 13.96 15.35
C MET A 103 -23.88 13.16 16.39
N ALA A 104 -24.43 12.07 16.94
CA ALA A 104 -23.70 11.13 17.79
C ALA A 104 -22.58 10.38 17.05
N SER A 105 -22.64 10.33 15.71
CA SER A 105 -21.56 9.79 14.87
C SER A 105 -20.36 10.75 14.76
N TYR A 106 -20.47 11.98 15.24
CA TYR A 106 -19.42 13.00 15.18
C TYR A 106 -18.79 13.21 16.54
N SER A 107 -17.46 13.33 16.56
CA SER A 107 -16.71 13.63 17.78
C SER A 107 -17.04 15.03 18.30
N GLU A 108 -16.99 15.26 19.61
CA GLU A 108 -17.11 16.61 20.20
C GLU A 108 -16.01 17.56 19.69
N ARG A 109 -14.86 16.99 19.32
CA ARG A 109 -13.73 17.70 18.71
C ARG A 109 -13.89 17.91 17.20
N PHE A 110 -15.07 17.64 16.64
CA PHE A 110 -15.35 17.80 15.22
C PHE A 110 -15.12 19.24 14.77
N ARG A 111 -14.43 19.40 13.64
CA ARG A 111 -14.30 20.69 12.95
C ARG A 111 -14.34 20.47 11.46
N SER A 112 -15.17 21.22 10.73
CA SER A 112 -15.21 21.25 9.24
C SER A 112 -15.81 22.57 8.76
N GLU A 113 -15.36 23.11 7.63
CA GLU A 113 -15.90 24.38 7.06
C GLU A 113 -15.95 25.54 8.09
N ASN A 114 -14.95 25.63 8.97
CA ASN A 114 -14.90 26.59 10.09
C ASN A 114 -16.06 26.45 11.10
N MET A 115 -16.78 25.32 11.10
CA MET A 115 -17.84 25.00 12.05
C MET A 115 -17.35 23.97 13.07
N ASP A 116 -17.78 24.17 14.31
CA ASP A 116 -17.74 23.16 15.37
C ASP A 116 -18.97 22.25 15.32
N TRP A 117 -19.01 21.30 16.24
CA TRP A 117 -20.10 20.33 16.36
C TRP A 117 -21.46 21.03 16.53
N GLN A 118 -21.53 22.07 17.36
CA GLN A 118 -22.77 22.81 17.64
C GLN A 118 -23.28 23.54 16.41
N SER A 119 -22.39 24.27 15.72
CA SER A 119 -22.71 25.02 14.50
C SER A 119 -23.09 24.06 13.36
N TRP A 120 -22.41 22.92 13.26
CA TRP A 120 -22.73 21.87 12.30
C TRP A 120 -24.12 21.26 12.54
N ARG A 121 -24.45 20.96 13.81
CA ARG A 121 -25.79 20.48 14.19
C ARG A 121 -26.87 21.48 13.83
N ALA A 122 -26.63 22.77 14.10
CA ALA A 122 -27.58 23.83 13.75
C ALA A 122 -27.80 23.92 12.23
N LYS A 123 -26.72 23.87 11.43
CA LYS A 123 -26.80 23.83 9.97
C LYS A 123 -27.60 22.62 9.47
N LYS A 124 -27.29 21.42 9.95
CA LYS A 124 -27.94 20.16 9.55
C LYS A 124 -29.41 20.13 9.95
N ARG A 125 -29.77 20.65 11.12
CA ARG A 125 -31.15 20.85 11.54
C ARG A 125 -31.93 21.73 10.55
N SER A 126 -31.35 22.85 10.10
CA SER A 126 -31.97 23.72 9.10
C SER A 126 -32.14 23.02 7.76
N LEU A 127 -31.12 22.29 7.29
CA LEU A 127 -31.20 21.51 6.04
C LEU A 127 -32.27 20.41 6.12
N ASN A 128 -32.42 19.73 7.25
CA ASN A 128 -33.46 18.72 7.46
C ASN A 128 -34.88 19.33 7.39
N ARG A 129 -35.06 20.63 7.66
CA ARG A 129 -36.37 21.29 7.47
C ARG A 129 -36.65 21.61 6.01
N ILE A 130 -35.61 21.93 5.24
CA ILE A 130 -35.70 22.32 3.82
C ILE A 130 -35.94 21.10 2.94
N TYR A 131 -35.16 20.04 3.13
CA TYR A 131 -35.19 18.85 2.29
C TYR A 131 -36.29 17.89 2.72
N LYS A 132 -37.29 17.66 1.85
CA LYS A 132 -38.41 16.76 2.13
C LYS A 132 -37.95 15.31 2.28
N THR A 133 -37.14 14.84 1.34
CA THR A 133 -36.52 13.50 1.33
C THR A 133 -35.00 13.64 1.20
N ILE A 134 -34.25 12.63 1.62
CA ILE A 134 -32.80 12.58 1.45
C ILE A 134 -32.46 11.18 0.93
N ASN A 135 -32.00 11.10 -0.31
CA ASN A 135 -31.54 9.85 -0.91
C ASN A 135 -30.06 9.99 -1.25
N ILE A 136 -29.24 9.08 -0.75
CA ILE A 136 -27.79 9.16 -0.89
C ILE A 136 -27.25 7.82 -1.36
N THR A 137 -26.65 7.83 -2.55
CA THR A 137 -25.87 6.68 -3.02
C THR A 137 -24.40 6.91 -2.75
N LEU A 138 -23.80 5.96 -2.04
CA LEU A 138 -22.36 5.85 -1.83
C LEU A 138 -21.77 4.87 -2.84
N GLU A 139 -20.74 5.28 -3.57
CA GLU A 139 -20.03 4.42 -4.54
C GLU A 139 -18.50 4.51 -4.33
N ASN A 140 -17.80 3.41 -4.61
CA ASN A 140 -16.33 3.33 -4.58
C ASN A 140 -15.72 3.77 -3.23
N LEU A 141 -16.19 3.15 -2.13
CA LEU A 141 -15.64 3.34 -0.80
C LEU A 141 -14.20 2.85 -0.73
N ARG A 142 -13.29 3.74 -0.33
CA ARG A 142 -11.88 3.47 -0.14
C ARG A 142 -11.46 3.95 1.25
N ILE A 143 -10.78 3.11 2.00
CA ILE A 143 -10.43 3.35 3.38
C ILE A 143 -8.90 3.36 3.49
N PHE A 144 -8.35 4.45 4.03
CA PHE A 144 -6.92 4.65 4.18
C PHE A 144 -6.55 4.95 5.62
N ARG A 145 -5.55 4.26 6.17
CA ARG A 145 -5.00 4.53 7.51
C ARG A 145 -3.85 5.55 7.43
N GLN A 146 -3.97 6.63 8.21
CA GLN A 146 -2.94 7.65 8.37
C GLN A 146 -2.65 7.93 9.86
N LYS A 147 -1.68 7.20 10.42
CA LYS A 147 -1.41 7.16 11.87
C LYS A 147 -2.67 6.72 12.63
N ASP A 148 -3.16 7.54 13.55
CA ASP A 148 -4.31 7.25 14.41
C ASP A 148 -5.66 7.52 13.73
N SER A 149 -5.65 8.19 12.57
CA SER A 149 -6.87 8.54 11.83
C SER A 149 -7.09 7.64 10.60
N VAL A 150 -8.35 7.41 10.24
CA VAL A 150 -8.78 6.77 8.98
C VAL A 150 -9.37 7.85 8.09
N VAL A 151 -9.12 7.75 6.79
CA VAL A 151 -9.81 8.51 5.76
C VAL A 151 -10.68 7.56 4.96
N ALA A 152 -12.00 7.72 5.08
CA ALA A 152 -12.97 7.05 4.21
C ALA A 152 -13.33 8.00 3.06
N LEU A 153 -13.01 7.58 1.84
CA LEU A 153 -13.16 8.33 0.61
C LEU A 153 -14.16 7.63 -0.31
N PHE A 154 -15.19 8.34 -0.77
CA PHE A 154 -16.20 7.75 -1.64
C PHE A 154 -16.87 8.79 -2.54
N LEU A 155 -17.48 8.33 -3.63
CA LEU A 155 -18.35 9.14 -4.46
C LEU A 155 -19.73 9.20 -3.80
N GLN A 156 -20.25 10.42 -3.67
CA GLN A 156 -21.56 10.68 -3.07
C GLN A 156 -22.48 11.25 -4.15
N SER A 157 -23.59 10.57 -4.36
CA SER A 157 -24.73 11.04 -5.13
C SER A 157 -25.83 11.40 -4.14
N TYR A 158 -26.27 12.65 -4.11
CA TYR A 158 -27.33 13.12 -3.23
C TYR A 158 -28.50 13.62 -4.06
N HIS A 159 -29.71 13.19 -3.71
CA HIS A 159 -30.96 13.58 -4.34
C HIS A 159 -32.01 13.95 -3.29
N SER A 160 -32.60 15.13 -3.45
CA SER A 160 -33.71 15.61 -2.62
C SER A 160 -34.67 16.46 -3.46
N GLY A 161 -35.78 15.85 -3.89
CA GLY A 161 -36.77 16.52 -4.74
C GLY A 161 -36.16 16.95 -6.07
N SER A 162 -36.08 18.25 -6.34
CA SER A 162 -35.43 18.79 -7.55
C SER A 162 -33.94 19.07 -7.39
N PHE A 163 -33.37 18.88 -6.19
CA PHE A 163 -31.96 19.15 -5.93
C PHE A 163 -31.12 17.88 -6.05
N ASP A 164 -30.12 17.94 -6.92
CA ASP A 164 -29.11 16.89 -7.09
C ASP A 164 -27.71 17.44 -6.81
N SER A 165 -26.87 16.64 -6.17
CA SER A 165 -25.43 16.89 -6.14
C SER A 165 -24.63 15.61 -6.30
N PHE A 166 -23.44 15.74 -6.91
CA PHE A 166 -22.51 14.65 -7.11
C PHE A 166 -21.09 15.12 -6.84
N GLY A 167 -20.36 14.38 -6.02
CA GLY A 167 -19.02 14.79 -5.62
C GLY A 167 -18.25 13.74 -4.85
N LEU A 168 -17.02 14.09 -4.50
CA LEU A 168 -16.11 13.27 -3.71
C LEU A 168 -16.27 13.65 -2.24
N LYS A 169 -16.63 12.66 -1.41
CA LYS A 169 -16.78 12.78 0.02
C LYS A 169 -15.57 12.17 0.73
N ARG A 170 -15.08 12.85 1.77
CA ARG A 170 -14.10 12.32 2.71
C ARG A 170 -14.64 12.44 4.12
N LEU A 171 -14.62 11.34 4.85
CA LEU A 171 -14.78 11.30 6.30
C LEU A 171 -13.43 11.03 6.94
N TYR A 172 -13.08 11.83 7.93
CA TYR A 172 -11.88 11.64 8.75
C TYR A 172 -12.34 11.06 10.08
N LEU A 173 -11.90 9.83 10.38
CA LEU A 173 -12.37 9.02 11.49
C LEU A 173 -11.25 8.78 12.50
N GLU A 174 -11.57 8.81 13.78
CA GLU A 174 -10.71 8.36 14.88
C GLU A 174 -11.50 7.42 15.80
N LYS A 175 -10.80 6.50 16.48
CA LYS A 175 -11.43 5.71 17.54
C LYS A 175 -11.58 6.59 18.79
N GLY A 176 -12.82 6.87 19.16
CA GLY A 176 -13.20 7.47 20.44
C GLY A 176 -13.45 6.40 21.51
N LYS A 177 -14.10 6.80 22.61
CA LYS A 177 -14.40 5.90 23.73
C LYS A 177 -15.40 4.81 23.36
N ASN A 178 -16.34 5.13 22.48
CA ASN A 178 -17.49 4.28 22.14
C ASN A 178 -17.40 3.69 20.72
N GLY A 179 -16.21 3.71 20.11
CA GLY A 179 -15.99 3.25 18.73
C GLY A 179 -15.54 4.37 17.79
N TRP A 180 -15.83 4.23 16.50
CA TRP A 180 -15.45 5.21 15.49
C TRP A 180 -16.27 6.49 15.61
N GLU A 181 -15.61 7.64 15.46
CA GLU A 181 -16.22 8.96 15.44
C GLU A 181 -15.68 9.79 14.27
N ILE A 182 -16.52 10.61 13.65
CA ILE A 182 -16.12 11.57 12.62
C ILE A 182 -15.52 12.80 13.29
N ILE A 183 -14.23 13.03 13.07
CA ILE A 183 -13.52 14.24 13.52
C ILE A 183 -13.59 15.38 12.49
N GLY A 184 -13.83 15.05 11.22
CA GLY A 184 -13.92 16.00 10.14
C GLY A 184 -14.56 15.39 8.89
N GLU A 185 -15.08 16.25 8.03
CA GLU A 185 -15.75 15.88 6.80
C GLU A 185 -15.46 16.93 5.72
N THR A 186 -15.21 16.48 4.49
CA THR A 186 -15.12 17.38 3.33
C THR A 186 -15.90 16.82 2.16
N TRP A 187 -16.52 17.70 1.38
CA TRP A 187 -17.16 17.36 0.12
C TRP A 187 -16.63 18.28 -0.98
N SER A 188 -16.34 17.72 -2.14
CA SER A 188 -15.91 18.48 -3.31
C SER A 188 -16.78 18.10 -4.51
N PRO A 189 -17.42 19.06 -5.19
CA PRO A 189 -18.20 18.77 -6.38
C PRO A 189 -17.30 18.17 -7.46
N LEU A 190 -17.82 17.19 -8.18
CA LEU A 190 -17.16 16.66 -9.38
C LEU A 190 -17.86 17.20 -10.63
N PRO A 191 -17.13 17.53 -11.70
CA PRO A 191 -17.73 18.01 -12.94
C PRO A 191 -18.83 17.09 -13.47
N PRO A 192 -19.93 17.63 -14.03
CA PRO A 192 -20.99 16.82 -14.64
C PRO A 192 -20.48 15.89 -15.75
N SER A 193 -19.38 16.23 -16.43
CA SER A 193 -18.72 15.35 -17.40
C SER A 193 -18.27 14.02 -16.78
N LEU A 194 -17.88 14.00 -15.50
CA LEU A 194 -17.59 12.79 -14.73
C LEU A 194 -18.86 12.02 -14.32
N LYS A 195 -20.03 12.67 -14.32
CA LYS A 195 -21.34 12.03 -14.08
C LYS A 195 -21.64 10.98 -15.17
N LYS A 196 -21.22 11.23 -16.42
CA LYS A 196 -21.31 10.27 -17.55
C LYS A 196 -20.42 9.03 -17.33
N TYR A 197 -19.33 9.18 -16.58
CA TYR A 197 -18.42 8.10 -16.23
C TYR A 197 -18.73 7.47 -14.86
N ARG A 198 -19.86 7.79 -14.21
CA ARG A 198 -20.30 7.19 -12.94
C ARG A 198 -20.18 5.67 -12.95
N ALA A 199 -20.78 5.03 -13.95
CA ALA A 199 -20.70 3.58 -14.09
C ALA A 199 -19.26 3.07 -14.22
N ARG A 200 -18.34 3.84 -14.83
CA ARG A 200 -16.91 3.50 -14.91
C ARG A 200 -16.19 3.73 -13.59
N LEU A 201 -16.44 4.84 -12.90
CA LEU A 201 -15.81 5.18 -11.61
C LEU A 201 -16.30 4.28 -10.46
N ALA A 202 -17.55 3.82 -10.53
CA ALA A 202 -18.15 2.85 -9.61
C ALA A 202 -17.70 1.41 -9.93
N LYS A 203 -17.56 1.05 -11.21
CA LYS A 203 -16.99 -0.25 -11.64
C LYS A 203 -15.47 -0.35 -11.47
N ASN A 204 -14.77 0.79 -11.40
CA ASN A 204 -13.37 0.90 -11.00
C ASN A 204 -13.19 0.77 -9.46
N ILE A 205 -13.96 -0.14 -8.83
CA ILE A 205 -13.32 -1.06 -7.88
C ILE A 205 -12.11 -1.58 -8.66
N LEU A 206 -10.92 -1.51 -8.09
CA LEU A 206 -9.69 -2.01 -8.71
C LEU A 206 -9.85 -3.46 -9.19
N LYS A 207 -10.52 -3.70 -10.33
CA LYS A 207 -10.00 -4.67 -11.28
C LYS A 207 -8.59 -4.15 -11.50
N PRO A 208 -7.55 -4.92 -11.17
CA PRO A 208 -6.22 -4.56 -11.62
C PRO A 208 -6.39 -4.26 -13.10
N LYS A 209 -6.28 -2.98 -13.51
CA LYS A 209 -5.75 -2.73 -14.85
C LYS A 209 -4.49 -3.58 -14.83
N GLU A 210 -4.39 -4.51 -15.78
CA GLU A 210 -3.33 -5.51 -15.89
C GLU A 210 -2.06 -4.99 -15.23
N LYS A 211 -1.50 -5.82 -14.32
CA LYS A 211 -0.28 -5.56 -13.54
C LYS A 211 0.53 -4.47 -14.23
N PRO A 212 0.66 -3.27 -13.63
CA PRO A 212 1.12 -2.07 -14.34
C PRO A 212 2.29 -2.44 -15.23
N LEU A 213 2.15 -2.21 -16.56
CA LEU A 213 3.07 -2.64 -17.61
C LEU A 213 4.50 -2.39 -17.15
N ILE A 214 5.11 -3.39 -16.53
CA ILE A 214 6.47 -3.31 -16.05
C ILE A 214 7.27 -2.91 -17.30
N LYS A 215 8.16 -1.90 -17.24
CA LYS A 215 9.00 -1.54 -18.41
C LYS A 215 9.50 -2.89 -18.98
N PRO A 216 9.38 -3.21 -20.28
CA PRO A 216 9.67 -4.58 -20.76
C PRO A 216 11.04 -5.12 -20.28
N THR A 217 11.99 -4.21 -20.09
CA THR A 217 13.29 -4.43 -19.43
C THR A 217 13.21 -4.91 -17.98
N LEU A 218 12.37 -4.31 -17.14
CA LEU A 218 12.14 -4.71 -15.75
C LEU A 218 11.46 -6.10 -15.66
N GLU A 219 10.57 -6.45 -16.61
CA GLU A 219 9.88 -7.76 -16.60
C GLU A 219 10.84 -8.88 -16.99
N LEU A 220 11.64 -8.65 -18.03
CA LEU A 220 12.72 -9.56 -18.43
C LEU A 220 13.75 -9.74 -17.31
N GLU A 221 14.07 -8.67 -16.59
CA GLU A 221 14.99 -8.74 -15.45
C GLU A 221 14.40 -9.54 -14.28
N GLU A 222 13.15 -9.29 -13.87
CA GLU A 222 12.48 -10.10 -12.83
C GLU A 222 12.40 -11.58 -13.23
N GLN A 223 12.09 -11.86 -14.51
CA GLN A 223 12.06 -13.22 -15.03
C GLN A 223 13.45 -13.87 -14.95
N SER A 224 14.52 -13.14 -15.30
CA SER A 224 15.89 -13.63 -15.19
C SER A 224 16.28 -13.95 -13.73
N ILE A 225 15.83 -13.17 -12.76
CA ILE A 225 16.05 -13.42 -11.32
C ILE A 225 15.29 -14.67 -10.87
N ARG A 226 14.03 -14.84 -11.29
CA ARG A 226 13.24 -16.05 -10.98
C ARG A 226 13.89 -17.30 -11.58
N SER A 227 14.37 -17.22 -12.83
CA SER A 227 15.13 -18.29 -13.47
C SER A 227 16.43 -18.59 -12.73
N PHE A 228 17.15 -17.57 -12.26
CA PHE A 228 18.35 -17.74 -11.45
C PHE A 228 18.07 -18.48 -10.13
N ILE A 229 17.02 -18.09 -9.41
CA ILE A 229 16.61 -18.74 -8.15
C ILE A 229 16.20 -20.19 -8.38
N SER A 230 15.49 -20.47 -9.48
CA SER A 230 15.13 -21.84 -9.87
C SER A 230 16.38 -22.70 -10.14
N LYS A 231 17.38 -22.17 -10.84
CA LYS A 231 18.67 -22.86 -11.07
C LYS A 231 19.42 -23.11 -9.75
N TRP A 232 19.55 -22.09 -8.91
CA TRP A 232 20.19 -22.19 -7.58
C TRP A 232 19.53 -23.28 -6.72
N LYS A 233 18.19 -23.30 -6.68
CA LYS A 233 17.40 -24.32 -6.00
C LYS A 233 17.70 -25.71 -6.55
N GLY A 234 17.67 -25.88 -7.87
CA GLY A 234 17.95 -27.17 -8.52
C GLY A 234 19.35 -27.70 -8.22
N TYR A 235 20.37 -26.82 -8.21
CA TYR A 235 21.73 -27.23 -7.80
C TYR A 235 21.80 -27.65 -6.33
N TRP A 236 20.99 -27.03 -5.47
CA TRP A 236 20.93 -27.40 -4.06
C TRP A 236 20.22 -28.75 -3.86
N GLU A 237 19.04 -28.95 -4.44
CA GLU A 237 18.29 -30.21 -4.34
C GLU A 237 19.10 -31.41 -4.86
N ASN A 238 19.81 -31.23 -5.97
CA ASN A 238 20.67 -32.26 -6.56
C ASN A 238 22.06 -32.36 -5.90
N LYS A 239 22.32 -31.57 -4.85
CA LYS A 239 23.59 -31.56 -4.11
C LYS A 239 24.83 -31.30 -4.99
N GLU A 240 24.65 -30.58 -6.11
CA GLU A 240 25.70 -30.21 -7.06
C GLU A 240 26.55 -29.05 -6.54
N LEU A 241 27.37 -29.31 -5.51
CA LEU A 241 28.08 -28.27 -4.75
C LEU A 241 28.85 -27.27 -5.63
N GLY A 242 29.50 -27.73 -6.71
CA GLY A 242 30.24 -26.86 -7.62
C GLY A 242 29.34 -25.83 -8.32
N ARG A 243 28.21 -26.29 -8.89
CA ARG A 243 27.24 -25.43 -9.57
C ARG A 243 26.48 -24.55 -8.58
N TYR A 244 26.12 -25.09 -7.42
CA TYR A 244 25.54 -24.30 -6.32
C TYR A 244 26.46 -23.15 -5.92
N MET A 245 27.76 -23.41 -5.71
CA MET A 245 28.71 -22.37 -5.33
C MET A 245 29.00 -21.36 -6.45
N SER A 246 28.74 -21.70 -7.72
CA SER A 246 28.86 -20.77 -8.85
C SER A 246 27.79 -19.66 -8.82
N CYS A 247 26.68 -19.89 -8.12
CA CYS A 247 25.65 -18.87 -7.87
C CYS A 247 26.11 -17.78 -6.90
N TYR A 248 27.20 -17.99 -6.16
CA TYR A 248 27.68 -17.07 -5.13
C TYR A 248 28.84 -16.21 -5.63
N SER A 249 28.81 -14.92 -5.29
CA SER A 249 29.90 -13.98 -5.57
C SER A 249 31.14 -14.34 -4.74
N LYS A 250 32.34 -14.07 -5.27
CA LYS A 250 33.58 -14.23 -4.48
C LYS A 250 33.63 -13.34 -3.24
N GLY A 251 32.92 -12.21 -3.26
CA GLY A 251 32.71 -11.34 -2.10
C GLY A 251 31.54 -11.74 -1.19
N PHE A 252 30.99 -12.95 -1.34
CA PHE A 252 29.85 -13.42 -0.54
C PHE A 252 30.18 -13.42 0.96
N ASN A 253 29.22 -12.96 1.77
CA ASN A 253 29.25 -13.11 3.21
C ASN A 253 27.84 -13.43 3.76
N ALA A 254 27.75 -14.43 4.64
CA ALA A 254 26.55 -14.69 5.44
C ALA A 254 26.94 -15.37 6.75
N LYS A 255 26.30 -14.99 7.86
CA LYS A 255 26.57 -15.56 9.20
C LYS A 255 28.07 -15.53 9.58
N GLY A 256 28.78 -14.47 9.18
CA GLY A 256 30.23 -14.34 9.38
C GLY A 256 31.10 -15.24 8.49
N MET A 257 30.51 -16.04 7.61
CA MET A 257 31.23 -16.93 6.69
C MET A 257 31.39 -16.30 5.31
N GLY A 258 32.63 -16.27 4.81
CA GLY A 258 32.93 -15.95 3.41
C GLY A 258 32.69 -17.14 2.47
N TRP A 259 32.89 -16.94 1.16
CA TRP A 259 32.61 -17.95 0.12
C TRP A 259 33.21 -19.34 0.38
N GLN A 260 34.48 -19.40 0.83
CA GLN A 260 35.17 -20.68 1.07
C GLN A 260 34.61 -21.42 2.30
N SER A 261 34.48 -20.73 3.43
CA SER A 261 33.88 -21.29 4.65
C SER A 261 32.43 -21.73 4.42
N TRP A 262 31.68 -20.97 3.62
CA TRP A 262 30.32 -21.31 3.23
C TRP A 262 30.25 -22.60 2.40
N ARG A 263 31.16 -22.76 1.44
CA ARG A 263 31.27 -23.99 0.64
C ARG A 263 31.53 -25.21 1.52
N ASP A 264 32.47 -25.09 2.45
CA ASP A 264 32.85 -26.20 3.32
C ASP A 264 31.73 -26.54 4.31
N TYR A 265 31.04 -25.54 4.84
CA TYR A 265 29.83 -25.69 5.64
C TYR A 265 28.73 -26.46 4.89
N LYS A 266 28.40 -26.02 3.66
CA LYS A 266 27.38 -26.68 2.82
C LYS A 266 27.80 -28.09 2.39
N LYS A 267 29.09 -28.31 2.13
CA LYS A 267 29.65 -29.64 1.87
C LYS A 267 29.42 -30.59 3.06
N ALA A 268 29.65 -30.12 4.28
CA ALA A 268 29.43 -30.90 5.49
C ALA A 268 27.93 -31.22 5.69
N LEU A 269 27.04 -30.24 5.48
CA LEU A 269 25.59 -30.47 5.56
C LEU A 269 25.10 -31.48 4.52
N ASN A 270 25.54 -31.37 3.27
CA ASN A 270 25.13 -32.28 2.20
C ASN A 270 25.57 -33.73 2.47
N LYS A 271 26.62 -33.98 3.27
CA LYS A 271 27.00 -35.35 3.66
C LYS A 271 26.03 -36.00 4.65
N LYS A 272 25.30 -35.19 5.44
CA LYS A 272 24.41 -35.68 6.50
C LYS A 272 23.05 -36.16 6.00
N VAL A 273 22.65 -35.74 4.81
CA VAL A 273 21.32 -36.00 4.25
C VAL A 273 21.40 -36.77 2.94
N ARG A 274 20.48 -37.70 2.69
CA ARG A 274 20.42 -38.42 1.41
C ARG A 274 19.67 -37.63 0.35
N THR A 275 18.58 -36.98 0.73
CA THR A 275 17.68 -36.25 -0.17
C THR A 275 17.51 -34.81 0.30
N ILE A 276 17.21 -33.91 -0.64
CA ILE A 276 16.85 -32.52 -0.38
C ILE A 276 15.68 -32.17 -1.29
N ASN A 277 14.56 -31.75 -0.71
CA ASN A 277 13.40 -31.23 -1.42
C ASN A 277 13.09 -29.82 -0.91
N ILE A 278 12.96 -28.87 -1.82
CA ILE A 278 12.73 -27.47 -1.49
C ILE A 278 11.49 -26.99 -2.23
N LYS A 279 10.49 -26.50 -1.51
CA LYS A 279 9.39 -25.74 -2.12
C LYS A 279 9.67 -24.26 -1.92
N ILE A 280 9.45 -23.47 -2.96
CA ILE A 280 9.59 -22.01 -2.93
C ILE A 280 8.21 -21.44 -3.24
N GLY A 281 7.72 -20.59 -2.35
CA GLY A 281 6.49 -19.82 -2.55
C GLY A 281 6.71 -18.61 -3.46
N ASP A 282 5.78 -17.66 -3.39
CA ASP A 282 5.86 -16.43 -4.17
C ASP A 282 7.16 -15.65 -3.90
N ILE A 283 7.96 -15.46 -4.95
CA ILE A 283 9.16 -14.62 -4.89
C ILE A 283 8.76 -13.15 -4.99
N LYS A 284 9.08 -12.39 -3.94
CA LYS A 284 9.03 -10.92 -3.90
C LYS A 284 10.41 -10.37 -4.21
N ILE A 285 10.49 -9.45 -5.15
CA ILE A 285 11.75 -8.83 -5.61
C ILE A 285 11.70 -7.35 -5.22
N LEU A 286 12.71 -6.90 -4.49
CA LEU A 286 12.93 -5.48 -4.18
C LEU A 286 14.25 -5.05 -4.82
N LYS A 287 14.23 -3.97 -5.59
CA LYS A 287 15.40 -3.40 -6.25
C LYS A 287 15.70 -2.03 -5.66
N GLN A 288 16.96 -1.81 -5.31
CA GLN A 288 17.50 -0.51 -4.92
C GLN A 288 18.86 -0.35 -5.58
N GLU A 289 18.94 0.55 -6.57
CA GLU A 289 20.15 0.76 -7.41
C GLU A 289 20.64 -0.56 -8.03
N ASN A 290 21.88 -0.97 -7.72
CA ASN A 290 22.53 -2.21 -8.20
C ASN A 290 22.32 -3.41 -7.26
N LYS A 291 21.55 -3.26 -6.19
CA LYS A 291 21.28 -4.33 -5.21
C LYS A 291 19.84 -4.82 -5.34
N VAL A 292 19.70 -6.12 -5.47
CA VAL A 292 18.40 -6.79 -5.58
C VAL A 292 18.22 -7.71 -4.37
N ILE A 293 17.05 -7.67 -3.74
CA ILE A 293 16.67 -8.58 -2.67
C ILE A 293 15.53 -9.44 -3.18
N ALA A 294 15.74 -10.76 -3.22
CA ALA A 294 14.69 -11.73 -3.48
C ALA A 294 14.29 -12.40 -2.17
N ALA A 295 13.03 -12.25 -1.77
CA ALA A 295 12.46 -12.85 -0.57
C ALA A 295 11.32 -13.80 -0.91
N PHE A 296 11.32 -14.98 -0.29
CA PHE A 296 10.29 -16.01 -0.52
C PHE A 296 10.13 -16.94 0.69
N GLN A 297 8.92 -17.47 0.86
CA GLN A 297 8.69 -18.63 1.74
C GLN A 297 9.42 -19.83 1.14
N GLN A 298 10.13 -20.58 1.99
CA GLN A 298 10.79 -21.81 1.61
C GLN A 298 10.39 -22.92 2.57
N ASP A 299 9.96 -24.06 2.04
CA ASP A 299 9.83 -25.30 2.81
C ASP A 299 10.99 -26.20 2.43
N TYR A 300 11.89 -26.46 3.37
CA TYR A 300 12.98 -27.41 3.22
C TYR A 300 12.58 -28.74 3.84
N ARG A 301 12.81 -29.84 3.12
CA ARG A 301 12.67 -31.19 3.65
C ARG A 301 13.83 -32.07 3.22
N SER A 302 14.34 -32.87 4.14
CA SER A 302 15.29 -33.95 3.87
C SER A 302 14.81 -35.26 4.49
N ASP A 303 15.62 -36.31 4.38
CA ASP A 303 15.39 -37.58 5.04
C ASP A 303 15.48 -37.53 6.58
N SER A 304 15.98 -36.43 7.15
CA SER A 304 16.26 -36.32 8.59
C SER A 304 15.93 -34.95 9.21
N TYR A 305 15.50 -33.97 8.41
CA TYR A 305 15.26 -32.61 8.88
C TYR A 305 14.31 -31.85 7.97
N ASP A 306 13.33 -31.18 8.58
CA ASP A 306 12.38 -30.30 7.92
C ASP A 306 12.44 -28.91 8.57
N ASP A 307 12.34 -27.85 7.76
CA ASP A 307 12.26 -26.46 8.23
C ASP A 307 11.43 -25.62 7.26
N SER A 308 10.75 -24.60 7.78
CA SER A 308 10.02 -23.62 6.97
C SER A 308 10.25 -22.21 7.50
N GLY A 309 10.29 -21.26 6.58
CA GLY A 309 10.59 -19.88 6.91
C GLY A 309 10.84 -19.00 5.70
N ILE A 310 11.24 -17.76 6.00
CA ILE A 310 11.53 -16.75 4.99
C ILE A 310 13.01 -16.77 4.63
N LYS A 311 13.28 -17.09 3.37
CA LYS A 311 14.61 -16.94 2.77
C LYS A 311 14.74 -15.57 2.13
N ARG A 312 15.90 -14.92 2.33
CA ARG A 312 16.29 -13.70 1.60
C ARG A 312 17.62 -13.93 0.91
N LEU A 313 17.66 -13.68 -0.40
CA LEU A 313 18.89 -13.67 -1.19
C LEU A 313 19.20 -12.24 -1.60
N TYR A 314 20.40 -11.78 -1.28
CA TYR A 314 20.93 -10.49 -1.71
C TYR A 314 21.72 -10.73 -2.98
N LEU A 315 21.29 -10.14 -4.08
CA LEU A 315 21.76 -10.38 -5.42
C LEU A 315 22.42 -9.12 -6.00
N GLU A 316 23.46 -9.36 -6.78
CA GLU A 316 24.15 -8.36 -7.58
C GLU A 316 24.31 -8.90 -9.00
N LYS A 317 24.22 -8.04 -10.01
CA LYS A 317 24.47 -8.39 -11.40
C LYS A 317 25.95 -8.19 -11.72
N LYS A 318 26.62 -9.24 -12.19
CA LYS A 318 28.03 -9.21 -12.63
C LYS A 318 28.11 -9.64 -14.09
N GLY A 319 28.27 -8.66 -14.98
CA GLY A 319 28.10 -8.88 -16.42
C GLY A 319 26.66 -9.28 -16.71
N ASP A 320 26.47 -10.42 -17.38
CA ASP A 320 25.14 -10.96 -17.68
C ASP A 320 24.59 -11.91 -16.60
N ASP A 321 25.39 -12.22 -15.56
CA ASP A 321 25.03 -13.19 -14.53
C ASP A 321 24.60 -12.56 -13.21
N TRP A 322 23.60 -13.15 -12.56
CA TRP A 322 23.27 -12.89 -11.17
C TRP A 322 24.19 -13.65 -10.22
N LYS A 323 24.61 -13.00 -9.12
CA LYS A 323 25.38 -13.61 -8.03
C LYS A 323 24.78 -13.27 -6.68
N ILE A 324 24.76 -14.25 -5.79
CA ILE A 324 24.39 -14.08 -4.37
C ILE A 324 25.60 -13.47 -3.64
N VAL A 325 25.41 -12.28 -3.09
CA VAL A 325 26.40 -11.57 -2.25
C VAL A 325 26.14 -11.76 -0.76
N GLY A 326 24.93 -12.18 -0.39
CA GLY A 326 24.58 -12.57 0.97
C GLY A 326 23.28 -13.37 1.00
N GLU A 327 23.05 -14.08 2.10
CA GLU A 327 21.76 -14.73 2.35
C GLU A 327 21.37 -14.68 3.82
N ASP A 328 20.06 -14.65 4.06
CA ASP A 328 19.44 -14.67 5.39
C ASP A 328 18.30 -15.70 5.42
N TRP A 329 18.07 -16.26 6.61
CA TRP A 329 17.03 -17.23 6.91
C TRP A 329 16.37 -16.86 8.23
N LYS A 330 15.05 -16.73 8.23
CA LYS A 330 14.24 -16.59 9.44
C LYS A 330 13.25 -17.75 9.49
N SER A 331 13.36 -18.63 10.48
CA SER A 331 12.41 -19.74 10.65
C SER A 331 11.04 -19.21 11.11
N ASP A 332 9.97 -19.88 10.71
CA ASP A 332 8.62 -19.59 11.21
C ASP A 332 8.49 -19.87 12.71
N PHE A 333 9.38 -20.69 13.27
CA PHE A 333 9.38 -21.09 14.68
C PHE A 333 10.24 -20.19 15.58
N ASP A 334 10.90 -19.16 15.04
CA ASP A 334 11.76 -18.24 15.81
C ASP A 334 10.99 -17.11 16.55
N ASN A 335 9.66 -17.14 16.59
CA ASN A 335 8.84 -16.19 17.36
C ASN A 335 8.53 -16.72 18.78
N ASP A 336 9.52 -16.96 19.64
CA ASP A 336 9.24 -17.08 21.09
C ASP A 336 10.41 -16.84 22.07
N SER A 337 11.46 -16.09 21.70
CA SER A 337 12.52 -15.80 22.68
C SER A 337 13.30 -14.51 22.41
N THR A 338 12.66 -13.36 22.67
CA THR A 338 13.28 -12.18 23.32
C THR A 338 12.21 -11.09 23.52
N GLN A 339 11.31 -11.32 24.46
CA GLN A 339 10.74 -10.25 25.29
C GLN A 339 11.02 -10.64 26.74
N LYS A 340 12.13 -10.13 27.27
CA LYS A 340 12.34 -9.91 28.70
C LYS A 340 13.00 -8.56 28.86
#